data_AF-A0A958UKH2-F1
#
_entry.id   AF-A0A958UKH2-F1
#
_cell.length_a   1.000
_cell.length_b   1.000
_cell.length_c   1.000
_cell.angle_alpha   90.00
_cell.angle_beta   90.00
_cell.angle_gamma   90.00
#
_symmetry.space_group_name_H-M   'P 1'
#
loop_
_entity.id
_entity.type
_entity.pdbx_description
1 polymer ?
#
loop_
_entity_poly.entity_id
_entity_poly.type
_entity_poly.pdbx_seq_one_letter_code
_entity_poly.pdbx_strand_id
1 'polypeptide(L)' 'MSIEALGTVVGLIFIVLGFAILVRFKKLTSHKYFQILFIIIAIMLLGFGVYMGWRSITLYG' A
#
# COMPACT_ATOMS: atom_id res chain seq x y z
N MET A 1 -12.52 18.14 5.65
CA MET A 1 -12.51 16.67 5.44
C MET A 1 -12.49 16.03 6.82
N SER A 2 -13.33 15.02 7.10
CA SER A 2 -13.28 14.32 8.40
C SER A 2 -11.99 13.51 8.53
N ILE A 3 -11.56 13.25 9.77
CA ILE A 3 -10.37 12.45 10.05
C ILE A 3 -10.54 11.02 9.50
N GLU A 4 -11.77 10.48 9.51
CA GLU A 4 -12.13 9.23 8.83
C GLU A 4 -11.82 9.22 7.34
N ALA A 5 -12.27 10.27 6.64
CA ALA A 5 -12.11 10.34 5.22
C ALA A 5 -10.62 10.44 4.87
N LEU A 6 -9.84 11.18 5.68
CA LEU A 6 -8.41 11.30 5.48
C LEU A 6 -7.68 9.96 5.66
N GLY A 7 -7.98 9.21 6.73
CA GLY A 7 -7.39 7.90 6.99
C GLY A 7 -7.70 6.89 5.88
N THR A 8 -8.94 6.87 5.41
CA THR A 8 -9.39 6.01 4.31
C THR A 8 -8.71 6.36 2.99
N VAL A 9 -8.60 7.64 2.65
CA VAL A 9 -7.95 8.10 1.42
C VAL A 9 -6.45 7.80 1.44
N VAL A 10 -5.77 8.02 2.57
CA VAL A 10 -4.36 7.63 2.72
C VAL A 10 -4.22 6.13 2.53
N GLY A 11 -5.09 5.32 3.15
CA GLY A 11 -5.08 3.86 2.96
C GLY A 11 -5.19 3.44 1.49
N LEU A 12 -6.12 4.05 0.74
CA LEU A 12 -6.29 3.80 -0.69
C LEU A 12 -5.06 4.16 -1.51
N ILE A 13 -4.41 5.28 -1.24
CA ILE A 13 -3.18 5.69 -1.95
C ILE A 13 -2.09 4.63 -1.79
N PHE A 14 -1.87 4.14 -0.56
CA PHE A 14 -0.88 3.12 -0.29
C PHE A 14 -1.21 1.77 -0.93
N ILE A 15 -2.50 1.40 -1.00
CA ILE A 15 -2.94 0.20 -1.72
C ILE A 15 -2.62 0.31 -3.22
N VAL A 16 -2.97 1.44 -3.84
CA VAL A 16 -2.71 1.68 -5.27
C VAL A 16 -1.21 1.64 -5.57
N LEU A 17 -0.38 2.24 -4.71
CA LEU A 17 1.08 2.19 -4.85
C LEU A 17 1.63 0.77 -4.73
N GLY A 18 1.17 -0.01 -3.74
CA GLY A 18 1.56 -1.41 -3.57
C GLY A 18 1.25 -2.25 -4.82
N PHE A 19 0.04 -2.12 -5.36
CA PHE A 19 -0.34 -2.80 -6.61
C PHE A 19 0.45 -2.32 -7.82
N ALA A 20 0.70 -1.01 -7.94
CA ALA A 20 1.51 -0.47 -9.04
C ALA A 20 2.91 -1.08 -9.08
N ILE A 21 3.53 -1.27 -7.91
CA ILE A 21 4.83 -1.95 -7.78
C ILE A 21 4.70 -3.42 -8.19
N LEU A 22 3.69 -4.16 -7.70
CA LEU A 22 3.48 -5.56 -8.08
C LEU A 22 3.21 -5.77 -9.57
N VAL A 23 2.57 -4.81 -10.24
CA VAL A 23 2.32 -4.88 -11.69
C VAL A 23 3.60 -4.63 -12.48
N ARG A 24 4.51 -3.77 -12.00
CA ARG A 24 5.69 -3.32 -12.76
C ARG A 24 7.05 -3.75 -12.20
N PHE A 25 7.14 -4.56 -11.13
CA PHE A 25 8.43 -4.89 -10.50
C PHE A 25 9.46 -5.51 -11.45
N LYS A 26 9.02 -6.35 -12.41
CA LYS A 26 9.89 -6.94 -13.43
C LYS A 26 10.47 -5.91 -14.41
N LYS A 27 9.78 -4.78 -14.61
CA LYS A 27 10.27 -3.65 -15.41
C LYS A 27 11.13 -2.69 -14.59
N LEU A 28 10.94 -2.63 -13.26
CA LEU A 28 11.72 -1.78 -12.36
C LEU A 28 13.15 -2.31 -12.15
N THR A 29 13.34 -3.63 -12.19
CA THR A 29 14.67 -4.23 -12.01
C THR A 29 14.78 -5.61 -12.65
N SER A 30 15.94 -5.91 -13.23
CA SER A 30 16.26 -7.21 -13.81
C SER A 30 16.88 -8.19 -12.79
N HIS A 31 17.36 -7.70 -11.65
CA HIS A 31 18.03 -8.52 -10.67
C HIS A 31 17.03 -9.21 -9.73
N LYS A 32 17.11 -10.53 -9.61
CA LYS A 32 16.18 -11.35 -8.79
C LYS A 32 16.08 -10.87 -7.34
N TYR A 33 17.20 -10.47 -6.73
CA TYR A 33 17.24 -9.94 -5.37
C TYR A 33 16.35 -8.68 -5.22
N PHE A 34 16.50 -7.72 -6.13
CA PHE A 34 15.72 -6.48 -6.08
C PHE A 34 14.24 -6.73 -6.42
N GLN A 35 13.93 -7.71 -7.28
CA GLN A 35 12.54 -8.10 -7.53
C GLN A 35 11.84 -8.60 -6.25
N ILE A 36 12.52 -9.44 -5.46
CA ILE A 36 12.01 -9.93 -4.17
C ILE A 36 11.84 -8.75 -3.20
N LEU A 37 12.83 -7.84 -3.14
CA LEU A 37 12.75 -6.64 -2.30
C LEU A 37 11.51 -5.80 -2.66
N PHE A 38 11.25 -5.57 -3.95
CA PHE A 38 10.07 -4.82 -4.40
C PHE A 38 8.75 -5.52 -4.04
N ILE A 39 8.69 -6.85 -4.12
CA ILE A 39 7.52 -7.61 -3.69
C ILE A 39 7.28 -7.43 -2.19
N ILE A 40 8.32 -7.53 -1.36
CA ILE A 40 8.23 -7.33 0.09
C ILE A 40 7.71 -5.92 0.40
N ILE A 41 8.29 -4.90 -0.22
CA ILE A 41 7.85 -3.50 -0.05
C ILE A 41 6.39 -3.34 -0.46
N ALA A 42 5.98 -3.92 -1.58
CA ALA A 42 4.60 -3.83 -2.03
C ALA A 42 3.62 -4.47 -1.04
N ILE A 43 3.96 -5.63 -0.47
CA ILE A 43 3.14 -6.28 0.57
C ILE A 43 3.04 -5.39 1.81
N MET A 44 4.15 -4.76 2.23
CA MET A 44 4.13 -3.82 3.36
C MET A 44 3.23 -2.61 3.09
N LEU A 45 3.26 -2.05 1.87
CA LEU A 45 2.40 -0.92 1.49
C LEU A 45 0.92 -1.31 1.45
N LEU A 46 0.60 -2.51 0.93
CA LEU A 46 -0.76 -3.05 0.95
C LEU A 46 -1.25 -3.23 2.40
N GLY A 47 -0.43 -3.85 3.26
CA GLY A 47 -0.76 -4.06 4.66
C GLY A 47 -0.95 -2.74 5.42
N PHE A 48 -0.08 -1.75 5.17
CA PHE A 48 -0.23 -0.41 5.73
C PHE A 48 -1.53 0.26 5.27
N GLY A 49 -1.86 0.15 3.98
CA GLY A 49 -3.09 0.71 3.44
C GLY A 49 -4.35 0.11 4.05
N VAL A 50 -4.39 -1.22 4.23
CA VAL A 50 -5.49 -1.92 4.91
C VAL A 50 -5.57 -1.51 6.38
N TYR A 51 -4.44 -1.44 7.08
CA TYR A 51 -4.39 -1.00 8.48
C TYR A 51 -4.95 0.41 8.65
N MET A 52 -4.57 1.35 7.78
CA MET A 52 -5.08 2.72 7.82
C MET A 52 -6.59 2.77 7.60
N GLY A 53 -7.11 2.04 6.60
CA GLY A 53 -8.56 1.93 6.38
C GLY A 53 -9.30 1.34 7.57
N TRP A 54 -8.81 0.22 8.10
CA TRP A 54 -9.40 -0.46 9.26
C TRP A 54 -9.42 0.42 10.50
N ARG A 55 -8.27 1.04 10.83
CA ARG A 55 -8.14 1.95 11.97
C ARG A 55 -9.07 3.16 11.82
N SER A 56 -9.18 3.69 10.61
CA SER A 56 -10.01 4.85 10.31
C SER A 56 -11.50 4.56 10.56
N ILE A 57 -11.99 3.41 10.09
CA ILE A 57 -13.37 2.97 10.31
C ILE A 57 -13.60 2.69 11.80
N THR A 58 -12.70 1.95 12.46
CA THR A 58 -12.92 1.50 13.84
C THR A 58 -12.87 2.63 14.87
N LEU A 59 -12.05 3.66 14.65
CA LEU A 59 -11.86 4.73 15.63
C LEU A 59 -12.73 5.96 15.40
N TYR A 60 -13.23 6.16 14.19
CA TYR A 60 -13.85 7.42 13.82
C TYR A 60 -15.19 7.29 13.08
N GLY A 61 -15.60 6.06 12.68
CA GLY A 61 -16.91 5.78 12.06
C GLY A 61 -17.88 5.05 12.96
#